data_AF-A0A2P9GW78-F1
#
_entry.id   AF-A0A2P9GW78-F1
#
_cell.length_a   1.000
_cell.length_b   1.000
_cell.length_c   1.000
_cell.angle_alpha   90.00
_cell.angle_beta   90.00
_cell.angle_gamma   90.00
#
_symmetry.space_group_name_H-M   'P 1'
#
loop_
_entity.id
_entity.type
_entity.pdbx_description
1 polymer ?
#
loop_
_entity_poly.entity_id
_entity_poly.type
_entity_poly.pdbx_seq_one_letter_code
_entity_poly.pdbx_strand_id
1 'polypeptide(L)'
;MSALAQAIVELASNPGKRRDMGIRARARAMRYHWQAIIPRYEELWHELKKRAMAAPLDFKAPESPLLLTPAVKRIYSHYPTTWLEGKVQVAMTPYGRERHSEGFQPILYEDMNVLMDHACSEYLLEQMSAKEAVMEELVVKAASLFGYSRKAVMFHIDWLMKHGHIAPVSPGRSGNEFE
;
A
#
# COMPACT_ATOMS: atom_id res chain seq x y z
N MET A 1 29.07 -4.89 -36.92
CA MET A 1 28.42 -5.49 -35.73
C MET A 1 28.93 -4.77 -34.48
N SER A 2 28.09 -4.58 -33.46
CA SER A 2 28.52 -3.93 -32.21
C SER A 2 29.43 -4.85 -31.36
N ALA A 3 30.21 -4.27 -30.45
CA ALA A 3 31.08 -5.02 -29.54
C ALA A 3 30.28 -6.04 -28.68
N LEU A 4 29.06 -5.68 -28.28
CA LEU A 4 28.16 -6.60 -27.57
C LEU A 4 27.72 -7.77 -28.46
N ALA A 5 27.33 -7.51 -29.71
CA ALA A 5 26.93 -8.57 -30.63
C ALA A 5 28.09 -9.54 -30.91
N GLN A 6 29.31 -9.02 -31.08
CA GLN A 6 30.52 -9.84 -31.22
C GLN A 6 30.78 -10.70 -29.99
N ALA A 7 30.68 -10.14 -28.78
CA ALA A 7 30.88 -10.88 -27.53
C ALA A 7 29.83 -11.98 -27.32
N ILE A 8 28.56 -11.73 -27.70
CA ILE A 8 27.49 -12.73 -27.63
C ILE A 8 27.75 -13.88 -28.61
N VAL A 9 28.10 -13.56 -29.86
CA VAL A 9 28.45 -14.58 -30.87
C VAL A 9 29.66 -15.40 -30.43
N GLU A 10 30.68 -14.75 -29.91
CA GLU A 10 31.89 -15.43 -29.43
C GLU A 10 31.60 -16.37 -28.24
N LEU A 11 30.76 -15.94 -27.30
CA LEU A 11 30.31 -16.77 -26.19
C LEU A 11 29.44 -17.95 -26.66
N ALA A 12 28.52 -17.70 -27.60
CA ALA A 12 27.61 -18.72 -28.13
C ALA A 12 28.35 -19.78 -28.97
N SER A 13 29.37 -19.39 -29.71
CA SER A 13 30.15 -20.30 -30.56
C SER A 13 31.26 -21.05 -29.81
N ASN A 14 31.61 -20.66 -28.57
CA ASN A 14 32.69 -21.27 -27.80
C ASN A 14 32.20 -21.95 -26.50
N PRO A 15 32.11 -23.30 -26.45
CA PRO A 15 31.70 -24.04 -25.26
C PRO A 15 32.58 -23.81 -24.03
N GLY A 16 33.90 -23.63 -24.22
CA GLY A 16 34.85 -23.35 -23.14
C GLY A 16 34.56 -22.01 -22.46
N LYS A 17 34.30 -20.96 -23.25
CA LYS A 17 33.93 -19.64 -22.72
C LYS A 17 32.63 -19.68 -21.91
N ARG A 18 31.64 -20.48 -22.33
CA ARG A 18 30.40 -20.67 -21.55
C ARG A 18 30.66 -21.37 -20.22
N ARG A 19 31.51 -22.40 -20.21
CA ARG A 19 31.91 -23.11 -18.98
C ARG A 19 32.61 -22.16 -18.00
N ASP A 20 33.58 -21.40 -18.48
CA ASP A 20 34.33 -20.44 -17.67
C ASP A 20 33.43 -19.33 -17.11
N MET A 21 32.51 -18.82 -17.93
CA MET A 21 31.51 -17.86 -17.49
C MET A 21 30.62 -18.46 -16.39
N GLY A 22 30.17 -19.71 -16.54
CA GLY A 22 29.38 -20.42 -15.53
C GLY A 22 30.12 -20.58 -14.20
N ILE A 23 31.39 -20.95 -14.24
CA ILE A 23 32.24 -21.08 -13.04
C ILE A 23 32.37 -19.73 -12.33
N ARG A 24 32.69 -18.66 -13.08
CA ARG A 24 32.79 -17.30 -12.52
C ARG A 24 31.46 -16.78 -11.99
N ALA A 25 30.36 -17.05 -12.69
CA ALA A 25 29.02 -16.66 -12.28
C ALA A 25 28.63 -17.36 -10.97
N ARG A 26 28.90 -18.66 -10.84
CA ARG A 26 28.66 -19.41 -9.60
C ARG A 26 29.46 -18.83 -8.44
N ALA A 27 30.75 -18.59 -8.62
CA ALA A 27 31.59 -17.97 -7.60
C ALA A 27 31.10 -16.57 -7.19
N ARG A 28 30.61 -15.78 -8.15
CA ARG A 28 30.03 -14.46 -7.90
C ARG A 28 28.69 -14.56 -7.17
N ALA A 29 27.83 -15.50 -7.57
CA ALA A 29 26.51 -15.73 -6.97
C ALA A 29 26.61 -16.05 -5.47
N MET A 30 27.70 -16.71 -5.04
CA MET A 30 27.92 -17.02 -3.62
C MET A 30 27.84 -15.79 -2.71
N ARG A 31 28.23 -14.61 -3.21
CA ARG A 31 28.20 -13.34 -2.47
C ARG A 31 26.81 -12.76 -2.28
N TYR A 32 25.83 -13.31 -2.99
CA TYR A 32 24.44 -12.88 -2.98
C TYR A 32 23.51 -13.91 -2.33
N HIS A 33 24.05 -14.94 -1.68
CA HIS A 33 23.23 -15.77 -0.80
C HIS A 33 22.75 -14.96 0.40
N TRP A 34 21.56 -15.29 0.90
CA TRP A 34 20.97 -14.64 2.07
C TRP A 34 21.91 -14.63 3.28
N GLN A 35 22.64 -15.73 3.50
CA GLN A 35 23.66 -15.82 4.57
C GLN A 35 24.75 -14.75 4.48
N ALA A 36 25.12 -14.30 3.27
CA ALA A 36 26.12 -13.26 3.05
C ALA A 36 25.50 -11.85 2.96
N ILE A 37 24.23 -11.76 2.55
CA ILE A 37 23.51 -10.49 2.37
C ILE A 37 22.99 -9.94 3.69
N ILE A 38 22.38 -10.78 4.54
CA ILE A 38 21.73 -10.34 5.78
C ILE A 38 22.69 -9.55 6.67
N PRO A 39 23.93 -10.02 6.96
CA PRO A 39 24.86 -9.26 7.80
C PRO A 39 25.21 -7.88 7.24
N ARG A 40 25.25 -7.73 5.91
CA ARG A 40 25.53 -6.42 5.27
C ARG A 40 24.38 -5.46 5.41
N TYR A 41 23.14 -5.94 5.36
CA TYR A 41 21.97 -5.12 5.65
C TYR A 41 21.94 -4.69 7.11
N GLU A 42 22.28 -5.59 8.04
CA GLU A 42 22.38 -5.28 9.46
C GLU A 42 23.48 -4.23 9.74
N GLU A 43 24.66 -4.38 9.14
CA GLU A 43 25.73 -3.37 9.19
C GLU A 43 25.26 -2.01 8.66
N LEU A 44 24.59 -1.99 7.51
CA LEU A 44 24.03 -0.77 6.93
C LEU A 44 22.98 -0.14 7.85
N TRP A 45 22.08 -0.93 8.44
CA TRP A 45 21.09 -0.42 9.40
C TRP A 45 21.75 0.18 10.63
N HIS A 46 22.80 -0.46 11.16
CA HIS A 46 23.57 0.09 12.27
C HIS A 46 24.24 1.42 11.90
N GLU A 47 24.82 1.52 10.70
CA GLU A 47 25.41 2.76 10.18
C GLU A 47 24.36 3.87 10.05
N LEU A 48 23.22 3.56 9.44
CA LEU A 48 22.12 4.51 9.26
C LEU A 48 21.54 4.97 10.60
N LYS A 49 21.40 4.07 11.58
CA LYS A 49 20.99 4.42 12.94
C LYS A 49 21.96 5.40 13.59
N LYS A 50 23.28 5.15 13.49
CA LYS A 50 24.30 6.07 14.03
C LYS A 50 24.22 7.44 13.37
N ARG A 51 24.06 7.50 12.04
CA ARG A 51 23.88 8.76 11.30
C ARG A 51 22.63 9.51 11.73
N ALA A 52 21.52 8.80 11.88
CA ALA A 52 20.25 9.40 12.33
C ALA A 52 20.37 9.98 13.75
N MET A 53 21.03 9.28 14.68
CA MET A 53 21.27 9.77 16.04
C MET A 53 22.21 10.98 16.10
N ALA A 54 23.15 11.08 15.16
CA ALA A 54 24.10 12.20 15.08
C ALA A 54 23.53 13.41 14.31
N ALA A 55 22.43 13.23 13.58
CA ALA A 55 21.82 14.32 12.84
C ALA A 55 21.12 15.31 13.80
N PRO A 56 21.25 16.63 13.59
CA PRO A 56 20.51 17.61 14.38
C PRO A 56 19.00 17.39 14.24
N LEU A 57 18.29 17.41 15.37
CA LEU A 57 16.84 17.19 15.46
C LEU A 57 16.01 18.39 14.96
N ASP A 58 16.43 19.06 13.87
CA ASP A 58 15.64 20.10 13.20
C ASP A 58 14.49 19.51 12.36
N PHE A 59 14.13 18.25 12.63
CA PHE A 59 13.00 17.60 12.00
C PHE A 59 11.71 18.03 12.67
N LYS A 60 10.98 18.96 12.04
CA LYS A 60 9.57 19.17 12.36
C LYS A 60 8.82 17.88 12.07
N ALA A 61 8.36 17.20 13.13
CA ALA A 61 7.50 16.04 13.00
C ALA A 61 6.34 16.40 12.06
N PRO A 62 6.09 15.62 11.00
CA PRO A 62 4.97 15.89 10.11
C PRO A 62 3.67 15.86 10.93
N GLU A 63 2.71 16.70 10.58
CA GLU A 63 1.36 16.74 11.18
C GLU A 63 0.55 15.43 11.01
N SER A 64 1.15 14.41 10.39
CA SER A 64 0.56 13.10 10.17
C SER A 64 1.20 12.10 11.14
N PRO A 65 0.45 11.13 11.68
CA PRO A 65 1.02 10.08 12.52
C PRO A 65 2.25 9.46 11.82
N LEU A 66 3.37 9.35 12.55
CA LEU A 66 4.64 8.85 12.02
C LEU A 66 4.50 7.47 11.35
N LEU A 67 3.53 6.65 11.79
CA LEU A 67 3.19 5.34 11.24
C LEU A 67 2.64 5.38 9.80
N LEU A 68 2.12 6.52 9.33
CA LEU A 68 1.61 6.69 7.97
C LEU A 68 2.55 7.55 7.10
N THR A 69 3.81 7.69 7.54
CA THR A 69 4.85 8.37 6.78
C THR A 69 5.78 7.37 6.10
N PRO A 70 6.16 7.60 4.84
CA PRO A 70 5.99 8.85 4.10
C PRO A 70 4.55 9.10 3.64
N ALA A 71 4.18 10.36 3.41
CA ALA A 71 2.86 10.74 2.92
C ALA A 71 2.62 10.12 1.53
N VAL A 72 2.14 8.87 1.50
CA VAL A 72 2.03 7.99 0.32
C VAL A 72 1.26 8.71 -0.79
N LYS A 73 0.16 9.39 -0.43
CA LYS A 73 -0.63 10.22 -1.35
C LYS A 73 0.21 11.26 -2.09
N ARG A 74 1.20 11.89 -1.43
CA ARG A 74 2.07 12.90 -2.03
C ARG A 74 3.14 12.26 -2.93
N ILE A 75 3.75 11.17 -2.49
CA ILE A 75 4.82 10.50 -3.24
C ILE A 75 4.28 9.85 -4.52
N TYR A 76 3.12 9.21 -4.42
CA TYR A 76 2.51 8.45 -5.50
C TYR A 76 1.35 9.19 -6.15
N SER A 77 1.31 10.53 -6.08
CA SER A 77 0.18 11.31 -6.60
C SER A 77 -0.05 11.19 -8.11
N HIS A 78 0.93 10.68 -8.85
CA HIS A 78 0.89 10.52 -10.31
C HIS A 78 0.47 9.10 -10.74
N TYR A 79 0.27 8.17 -9.80
CA TYR A 79 -0.12 6.79 -10.11
C TYR A 79 -1.63 6.57 -10.29
N PRO A 80 -2.52 7.16 -9.47
CA PRO A 80 -3.96 6.94 -9.60
C PRO A 80 -4.52 7.53 -10.91
N THR A 81 -5.35 6.76 -11.62
CA THR A 81 -6.14 7.27 -12.76
C THR A 81 -7.23 8.23 -12.30
N THR A 82 -7.78 8.01 -11.11
CA THR A 82 -8.87 8.80 -10.53
C THR A 82 -8.64 9.00 -9.05
N TRP A 83 -8.91 10.21 -8.56
CA TRP A 83 -8.92 10.51 -7.14
C TRP A 83 -10.32 10.36 -6.56
N LEU A 84 -10.40 9.72 -5.39
CA LEU A 84 -11.61 9.72 -4.59
C LEU A 84 -11.68 11.06 -3.83
N GLU A 85 -12.31 12.06 -4.45
CA GLU A 85 -12.50 13.39 -3.86
C GLU A 85 -13.92 13.56 -3.30
N GLY A 86 -14.11 14.53 -2.40
CA GLY A 86 -15.23 14.58 -1.44
C GLY A 86 -16.67 14.47 -1.97
N LYS A 87 -16.90 14.57 -3.28
CA LYS A 87 -18.24 14.36 -3.87
C LYS A 87 -18.48 12.93 -4.36
N VAL A 88 -17.51 12.03 -4.24
CA VAL A 88 -17.68 10.63 -4.62
C VAL A 88 -18.73 9.98 -3.72
N GLN A 89 -19.72 9.37 -4.34
CA GLN A 89 -20.66 8.50 -3.65
C GLN A 89 -20.02 7.13 -3.45
N VAL A 90 -20.20 6.59 -2.25
CA VAL A 90 -19.77 5.25 -1.87
C VAL A 90 -20.98 4.46 -1.41
N ALA A 91 -20.97 3.17 -1.72
CA ALA A 91 -22.00 2.25 -1.31
C ALA A 91 -21.39 0.98 -0.75
N MET A 92 -22.16 0.30 0.09
CA MET A 92 -21.83 -1.03 0.53
C MET A 92 -21.90 -2.01 -0.66
N THR A 93 -20.90 -2.87 -0.79
CA THR A 93 -20.90 -3.93 -1.82
C THR A 93 -21.80 -5.10 -1.38
N PRO A 94 -22.11 -6.08 -2.26
CA PRO A 94 -22.76 -7.31 -1.83
C PRO A 94 -22.00 -8.03 -0.71
N TYR A 95 -20.67 -8.08 -0.81
CA TYR A 95 -19.79 -8.63 0.23
C TYR A 95 -19.89 -7.84 1.54
N GLY A 96 -19.87 -6.51 1.47
CA GLY A 96 -20.05 -5.66 2.65
C GLY A 96 -21.37 -5.91 3.37
N ARG A 97 -22.47 -6.09 2.62
CA ARG A 97 -23.80 -6.34 3.18
C ARG A 97 -23.89 -7.69 3.90
N GLU A 98 -23.34 -8.74 3.29
CA GLU A 98 -23.26 -10.06 3.91
C GLU A 98 -22.53 -9.97 5.26
N ARG A 99 -21.30 -9.40 5.26
CA ARG A 99 -20.49 -9.28 6.48
C ARG A 99 -21.08 -8.35 7.53
N HIS A 100 -21.79 -7.30 7.11
CA HIS A 100 -22.51 -6.44 8.03
C HIS A 100 -23.65 -7.21 8.73
N SER A 101 -24.41 -8.01 7.98
CA SER A 101 -25.52 -8.81 8.52
C SER A 101 -25.09 -9.92 9.49
N GLU A 102 -23.87 -10.44 9.32
CA GLU A 102 -23.27 -11.48 10.18
C GLU A 102 -22.63 -10.92 11.47
N GLY A 103 -22.65 -9.59 11.64
CA GLY A 103 -21.88 -8.89 12.66
C GLY A 103 -20.47 -8.63 12.15
N PHE A 104 -20.21 -7.38 11.77
CA PHE A 104 -18.95 -6.98 11.12
C PHE A 104 -17.71 -7.35 11.97
N GLN A 105 -16.91 -8.30 11.49
CA GLN A 105 -15.65 -8.73 12.12
C GLN A 105 -14.48 -8.54 11.14
N PRO A 106 -13.79 -7.39 11.18
CA PRO A 106 -12.67 -7.11 10.29
C PRO A 106 -11.47 -7.99 10.61
N ILE A 107 -10.77 -8.48 9.58
CA ILE A 107 -9.48 -9.15 9.73
C ILE A 107 -8.41 -8.09 9.98
N LEU A 108 -8.13 -7.81 11.24
CA LEU A 108 -7.11 -6.84 11.63
C LEU A 108 -5.80 -7.58 11.94
N TYR A 109 -4.74 -7.20 11.23
CA TYR A 109 -3.37 -7.55 11.63
C TYR A 109 -3.00 -6.78 12.90
N GLU A 110 -2.04 -7.29 13.69
CA GLU A 110 -1.69 -6.73 15.00
C GLU A 110 -1.37 -5.22 14.95
N ASP A 111 -0.61 -4.79 13.94
CA ASP A 111 -0.28 -3.37 13.73
C ASP A 111 -1.49 -2.51 13.35
N MET A 112 -2.51 -3.10 12.72
CA MET A 112 -3.72 -2.40 12.27
C MET A 112 -4.68 -2.12 13.43
N ASN A 113 -4.65 -2.91 14.50
CA ASN A 113 -5.47 -2.65 15.70
C ASN A 113 -5.15 -1.30 16.35
N VAL A 114 -3.94 -0.76 16.13
CA VAL A 114 -3.54 0.55 16.66
C VAL A 114 -4.14 1.70 15.85
N LEU A 115 -4.45 1.47 14.57
CA LEU A 115 -4.89 2.49 13.62
C LEU A 115 -6.39 2.43 13.31
N MET A 116 -7.02 1.28 13.55
CA MET A 116 -8.42 1.00 13.24
C MET A 116 -9.25 0.96 14.53
N ASP A 117 -10.33 1.73 14.53
CA ASP A 117 -11.40 1.67 15.52
C ASP A 117 -12.58 0.91 14.91
N HIS A 118 -12.92 -0.21 15.55
CA HIS A 118 -14.01 -1.07 15.14
C HIS A 118 -15.36 -0.33 15.13
N ALA A 119 -15.63 0.49 16.15
CA ALA A 119 -16.89 1.24 16.25
C ALA A 119 -17.00 2.31 15.15
N CYS A 120 -15.88 2.93 14.77
CA CYS A 120 -15.85 3.88 13.65
C CYS A 120 -16.13 3.16 12.31
N SER A 121 -15.53 1.99 12.08
CA SER A 121 -15.79 1.20 10.87
C SER A 121 -17.23 0.70 10.78
N GLU A 122 -17.79 0.21 11.88
CA GLU A 122 -19.17 -0.25 11.94
C GLU A 122 -20.15 0.91 11.70
N TYR A 123 -19.92 2.07 12.33
CA TYR A 123 -20.71 3.28 12.06
C TYR A 123 -20.69 3.67 10.57
N LEU A 124 -19.52 3.64 9.93
CA LEU A 124 -19.41 3.96 8.50
C LEU A 124 -20.24 2.99 7.66
N LEU A 125 -20.18 1.70 7.94
CA LEU A 125 -20.99 0.68 7.25
C LEU A 125 -22.49 0.91 7.49
N GLU A 126 -22.90 1.20 8.72
CA GLU A 126 -24.30 1.46 9.05
C GLU A 126 -24.84 2.68 8.28
N GLN A 127 -24.04 3.74 8.11
CA GLN A 127 -24.46 4.90 7.29
C GLN A 127 -24.70 4.55 5.81
N MET A 128 -24.17 3.41 5.34
CA MET A 128 -24.31 2.90 3.98
C MET A 128 -25.23 1.67 3.88
N SER A 129 -25.87 1.25 4.98
CA SER A 129 -26.68 0.01 5.03
C SER A 129 -27.91 0.10 4.14
N ALA A 130 -28.55 1.28 4.12
CA ALA A 130 -29.81 1.51 3.39
C ALA A 130 -29.65 2.30 2.07
N LYS A 131 -28.57 3.08 1.91
CA LYS A 131 -28.37 3.96 0.76
C LYS A 131 -26.91 4.30 0.52
N GLU A 132 -26.65 4.82 -0.67
CA GLU A 132 -25.38 5.44 -1.01
C GLU A 132 -25.13 6.68 -0.15
N ALA A 133 -23.87 6.91 0.20
CA ALA A 133 -23.45 8.03 1.02
C ALA A 133 -22.36 8.84 0.32
N VAL A 134 -22.39 10.16 0.52
CA VAL A 134 -21.35 11.05 0.01
C VAL A 134 -20.14 10.94 0.94
N MET A 135 -18.96 10.67 0.37
CA MET A 135 -17.72 10.43 1.12
C MET A 135 -17.39 11.59 2.07
N GLU A 136 -17.52 12.84 1.63
CA GLU A 136 -17.25 14.02 2.47
C GLU A 136 -18.16 14.08 3.71
N GLU A 137 -19.45 13.76 3.54
CA GLU A 137 -20.40 13.77 4.65
C GLU A 137 -20.09 12.68 5.68
N LEU A 138 -19.73 11.48 5.21
CA LEU A 138 -19.29 10.39 6.08
C LEU A 138 -18.07 10.80 6.89
N VAL A 139 -17.06 11.40 6.22
CA VAL A 139 -15.82 11.83 6.85
C VAL A 139 -16.09 12.88 7.92
N VAL A 140 -16.89 13.90 7.62
CA VAL A 140 -17.21 14.98 8.59
C VAL A 140 -17.99 14.44 9.78
N LYS A 141 -19.02 13.61 9.55
CA LYS A 141 -19.85 13.04 10.63
C LYS A 141 -19.05 12.12 11.53
N ALA A 142 -18.29 11.17 10.98
CA ALA A 142 -17.48 10.26 11.76
C ALA A 142 -16.33 10.99 12.49
N ALA A 143 -15.67 11.96 11.84
CA ALA A 143 -14.64 12.77 12.49
C ALA A 143 -15.20 13.51 13.71
N SER A 144 -16.39 14.12 13.56
CA SER A 144 -17.06 14.79 14.66
C SER A 144 -17.51 13.84 15.78
N LEU A 145 -18.02 12.66 15.42
CA LEU A 145 -18.60 11.71 16.37
C LEU A 145 -17.52 11.04 17.23
N PHE A 146 -16.42 10.63 16.60
CA PHE A 146 -15.34 9.88 17.25
C PHE A 146 -14.17 10.76 17.70
N GLY A 147 -14.21 12.07 17.45
CA GLY A 147 -13.11 12.98 17.79
C GLY A 147 -11.84 12.75 16.96
N TYR A 148 -11.98 12.17 15.77
CA TYR A 148 -10.86 11.83 14.90
C TYR A 148 -10.54 12.93 13.89
N SER A 149 -9.27 12.97 13.48
CA SER A 149 -8.90 13.76 12.31
C SER A 149 -9.55 13.18 11.04
N ARG A 150 -9.81 14.04 10.05
CA ARG A 150 -10.32 13.61 8.73
C ARG A 150 -9.45 12.52 8.09
N LYS A 151 -8.12 12.60 8.28
CA LYS A 151 -7.17 11.60 7.75
C LYS A 151 -7.34 10.24 8.41
N ALA A 152 -7.59 10.21 9.73
CA ALA A 152 -7.85 8.97 10.45
C ALA A 152 -9.15 8.32 9.97
N VAL A 153 -10.23 9.10 9.77
CA VAL A 153 -11.48 8.55 9.21
C VAL A 153 -11.28 8.05 7.78
N MET A 154 -10.56 8.79 6.94
CA MET A 154 -10.23 8.34 5.58
C MET A 154 -9.46 7.02 5.57
N PHE A 155 -8.59 6.78 6.55
CA PHE A 155 -7.90 5.50 6.68
C PHE A 155 -8.87 4.32 6.90
N HIS A 156 -9.94 4.52 7.68
CA HIS A 156 -10.99 3.50 7.87
C HIS A 156 -11.74 3.23 6.56
N ILE A 157 -12.07 4.29 5.81
CA ILE A 157 -12.72 4.18 4.50
C ILE A 157 -11.82 3.43 3.50
N ASP A 158 -10.53 3.79 3.42
CA ASP A 158 -9.55 3.13 2.57
C ASP A 158 -9.42 1.65 2.91
N TRP A 159 -9.41 1.32 4.22
CA TRP A 159 -9.38 -0.06 4.69
C TRP A 159 -10.64 -0.84 4.27
N LEU A 160 -11.83 -0.29 4.52
CA LEU A 160 -13.09 -0.90 4.14
C LEU A 160 -13.18 -1.13 2.62
N MET A 161 -12.66 -0.20 1.83
CA MET A 161 -12.60 -0.32 0.37
C MET A 161 -11.60 -1.37 -0.09
N LYS A 162 -10.39 -1.39 0.50
CA LYS A 162 -9.35 -2.39 0.23
C LYS A 162 -9.83 -3.81 0.49
N HIS A 163 -10.63 -4.00 1.54
CA HIS A 163 -11.21 -5.29 1.89
C HIS A 163 -12.57 -5.56 1.22
N GLY A 164 -13.00 -4.68 0.32
CA GLY A 164 -14.17 -4.89 -0.53
C GLY A 164 -15.51 -4.71 0.16
N HIS A 165 -15.57 -4.16 1.38
CA HIS A 165 -16.84 -3.88 2.07
C HIS A 165 -17.61 -2.74 1.40
N ILE A 166 -16.90 -1.75 0.87
CA ILE A 166 -17.49 -0.58 0.21
C ILE A 166 -16.80 -0.33 -1.13
N ALA A 167 -17.51 0.33 -2.05
CA ALA A 167 -16.96 0.72 -3.33
C ALA A 167 -17.52 2.09 -3.78
N PRO A 168 -16.80 2.83 -4.63
CA PRO A 168 -17.34 4.00 -5.31
C PRO A 168 -18.55 3.59 -6.17
N VAL A 169 -19.62 4.38 -6.09
CA VAL A 169 -20.73 4.27 -7.03
C VAL A 169 -20.23 4.78 -8.38
N SER A 170 -20.21 3.91 -9.39
CA SER A 170 -19.80 4.34 -10.73
C SER A 170 -20.89 5.25 -11.31
N PRO A 171 -20.54 6.43 -11.90
CA PRO A 171 -21.47 7.14 -12.74
C PRO A 171 -21.83 6.19 -13.90
N GLY A 172 -23.12 5.87 -14.03
CA GLY A 172 -23.62 4.70 -14.75
C GLY A 172 -22.81 4.33 -16.00
N ARG A 173 -22.12 3.19 -15.96
CA ARG A 173 -21.93 2.39 -17.18
C ARG A 173 -23.29 1.77 -17.48
N SER A 174 -24.04 2.43 -18.34
CA SER A 174 -25.17 1.82 -19.03
C SER A 174 -24.69 0.55 -19.73
N GLY A 175 -25.27 -0.59 -19.36
CA GLY A 175 -25.53 -1.77 -20.20
C GLY A 175 -24.40 -2.40 -21.00
N ASN A 176 -24.25 -3.72 -20.82
CA ASN A 176 -23.70 -4.68 -21.79
C ASN A 176 -22.33 -4.34 -22.39
N GLU A 177 -21.30 -5.00 -21.88
CA GLU A 177 -20.19 -5.49 -22.72
C GLU A 177 -19.36 -6.44 -21.86
N PHE A 178 -19.74 -7.72 -21.87
CA PHE A 178 -18.88 -8.92 -21.80
C PHE A 178 -19.81 -10.13 -22.02
N GLU A 179 -20.24 -10.30 -23.28
CA GLU A 179 -20.42 -11.63 -23.86
C GLU A 179 -19.05 -12.16 -24.29
#